data_AF-A0A1A8QGD0-F1
#
_entry.id   AF-A0A1A8QGD0-F1
#
_cell.length_a   1.000
_cell.length_b   1.000
_cell.length_c   1.000
_cell.angle_alpha   90.00
_cell.angle_beta   90.00
_cell.angle_gamma   90.00
#
_symmetry.space_group_name_H-M   'P 1'
#
loop_
_entity.id
_entity.type
_entity.pdbx_description
1 polymer ?
#
loop_
_entity_poly.entity_id
_entity_poly.type
_entity_poly.pdbx_seq_one_letter_code
_entity_poly.pdbx_strand_id
1 'polypeptide(L)'
;DPAAGLRSLYEFVQSSVAGSGSSEDWGPPVLLVDDLSVLLSLGVSAGAVLDFSHYCRATICSQLQGNMVMLVRCSGEEEEEDGDEGSERLLKGLTHQCTLTLHVQGLPTGFCKDIHGQVEVCRRRRRGDVQHNQNKLFQYKVHDKGASFFARGTSSAVL
;
A
#
# COMPACT_ATOMS: atom_id res chain seq x y z
N ASP A 1 -25.61 -9.88 -4.49
CA ASP A 1 -25.45 -10.43 -3.14
C ASP A 1 -24.09 -9.97 -2.60
N PRO A 2 -24.06 -9.02 -1.66
CA PRO A 2 -22.83 -8.53 -1.04
C PRO A 2 -21.99 -9.64 -0.36
N ALA A 3 -22.60 -10.81 -0.11
CA ALA A 3 -21.93 -12.00 0.40
C ALA A 3 -21.13 -12.79 -0.66
N ALA A 4 -21.23 -12.45 -1.96
CA ALA A 4 -20.51 -13.16 -3.03
C ALA A 4 -18.97 -12.95 -2.99
N GLY A 5 -18.47 -12.08 -2.12
CA GLY A 5 -17.05 -11.87 -1.90
C GLY A 5 -16.33 -11.28 -3.12
N LEU A 6 -15.01 -11.15 -3.02
CA LEU A 6 -14.15 -10.59 -4.08
C LEU A 6 -13.56 -11.66 -5.01
N ARG A 7 -14.19 -12.83 -5.07
CA ARG A 7 -13.70 -13.98 -5.83
C ARG A 7 -13.61 -13.69 -7.33
N SER A 8 -14.67 -13.13 -7.93
CA SER A 8 -14.69 -12.83 -9.36
C SER A 8 -13.62 -11.80 -9.75
N LEU A 9 -13.34 -10.85 -8.85
CA LEU A 9 -12.25 -9.88 -9.05
C LEU A 9 -10.88 -10.56 -9.02
N TYR A 10 -10.68 -11.51 -8.10
CA TYR A 10 -9.47 -12.32 -8.08
C TYR A 10 -9.32 -13.19 -9.35
N GLU A 11 -10.39 -13.84 -9.81
CA GLU A 11 -10.38 -14.64 -11.05
C GLU A 11 -10.08 -13.77 -12.29
N PHE A 12 -10.59 -12.54 -12.31
CA PHE A 12 -10.22 -11.55 -13.34
C PHE A 12 -8.74 -11.19 -13.30
N VAL A 13 -8.17 -10.93 -12.11
CA VAL A 13 -6.73 -10.68 -11.96
C VAL A 13 -5.94 -11.89 -12.44
N GLN A 14 -6.27 -13.09 -11.94
CA GLN A 14 -5.58 -14.33 -12.27
C GLN A 14 -5.57 -14.60 -13.77
N SER A 15 -6.71 -14.46 -14.45
CA SER A 15 -6.81 -14.66 -15.90
C SER A 15 -6.02 -13.61 -16.68
N SER A 16 -6.04 -12.35 -16.25
CA SER A 16 -5.28 -11.26 -16.88
C SER A 16 -3.77 -11.46 -16.79
N VAL A 17 -3.28 -12.03 -15.70
CA VAL A 17 -1.85 -12.27 -15.52
C VAL A 17 -1.41 -13.59 -16.17
N ALA A 18 -2.29 -14.62 -16.18
CA ALA A 18 -2.03 -15.89 -16.85
C ALA A 18 -2.01 -15.79 -18.39
N GLY A 19 -2.82 -14.90 -18.97
CA GLY A 19 -2.88 -14.66 -20.42
C GLY A 19 -1.62 -14.01 -21.03
N SER A 20 -0.68 -13.56 -20.20
CA SER A 20 0.61 -13.03 -20.66
C SER A 20 1.63 -14.12 -21.04
N GLY A 21 1.30 -15.40 -20.83
CA GLY A 21 2.20 -16.54 -21.02
C GLY A 21 2.34 -17.09 -22.44
N SER A 22 1.88 -16.39 -23.48
CA SER A 22 2.12 -16.81 -24.87
C SER A 22 2.64 -15.65 -25.71
N SER A 23 3.90 -15.79 -26.14
CA SER A 23 4.58 -15.11 -27.24
C SER A 23 5.32 -13.78 -27.03
N GLU A 24 5.90 -13.50 -25.85
CA GLU A 24 7.10 -12.64 -25.69
C GLU A 24 7.55 -12.63 -24.20
N ASP A 25 8.86 -12.66 -23.94
CA ASP A 25 9.55 -12.73 -22.64
C ASP A 25 9.30 -11.49 -21.73
N TRP A 26 8.05 -11.23 -21.36
CA TRP A 26 7.76 -10.25 -20.32
C TRP A 26 8.11 -10.88 -18.97
N GLY A 27 9.01 -10.25 -18.22
CA GLY A 27 9.47 -10.72 -16.91
C GLY A 27 8.35 -10.80 -15.86
N PRO A 28 8.69 -11.07 -14.58
CA PRO A 28 7.69 -11.25 -13.54
C PRO A 28 6.69 -10.08 -13.44
N PRO A 29 5.38 -10.35 -13.30
CA PRO A 29 4.34 -9.34 -13.40
C PRO A 29 4.33 -8.38 -12.20
N VAL A 30 3.78 -7.18 -12.42
CA VAL A 30 3.52 -6.20 -11.35
C VAL A 30 2.03 -5.88 -11.29
N LEU A 31 1.42 -6.12 -10.12
CA LEU A 31 0.03 -5.77 -9.86
C LEU A 31 -0.04 -4.49 -9.03
N LEU A 32 -0.61 -3.44 -9.60
CA LEU A 32 -0.88 -2.16 -8.93
C LEU A 32 -2.36 -2.08 -8.59
N VAL A 33 -2.68 -1.94 -7.31
CA VAL A 33 -4.05 -1.75 -6.82
C VAL A 33 -4.15 -0.34 -6.24
N ASP A 34 -4.85 0.53 -6.96
CA ASP A 34 -4.83 1.98 -6.70
C ASP A 34 -5.61 2.39 -5.45
N ASP A 35 -6.70 1.73 -5.10
CA ASP A 35 -7.43 2.12 -3.88
C ASP A 35 -8.30 0.99 -3.33
N LEU A 36 -7.80 0.33 -2.29
CA LEU A 36 -8.55 -0.72 -1.61
C LEU A 36 -9.61 -0.18 -0.65
N SER A 37 -9.51 1.08 -0.18
CA SER A 37 -10.47 1.59 0.79
C SER A 37 -11.86 1.82 0.18
N VAL A 38 -11.94 2.06 -1.15
CA VAL A 38 -13.20 2.10 -1.90
C VAL A 38 -14.03 0.83 -1.71
N LEU A 39 -13.40 -0.34 -1.57
CA LEU A 39 -14.14 -1.59 -1.35
C LEU A 39 -14.90 -1.58 -0.02
N LEU A 40 -14.33 -0.98 1.03
CA LEU A 40 -15.02 -0.79 2.31
C LEU A 40 -16.23 0.14 2.14
N SER A 41 -16.07 1.23 1.39
CA SER A 41 -17.16 2.17 1.07
C SER A 41 -18.30 1.53 0.26
N LEU A 42 -18.00 0.47 -0.50
CA LEU A 42 -18.99 -0.35 -1.21
C LEU A 42 -19.66 -1.43 -0.34
N GLY A 43 -19.36 -1.45 0.97
CA GLY A 43 -19.92 -2.40 1.93
C GLY A 43 -19.21 -3.75 1.96
N VAL A 44 -18.05 -3.89 1.32
CA VAL A 44 -17.23 -5.11 1.41
C VAL A 44 -16.54 -5.14 2.77
N SER A 45 -16.58 -6.29 3.45
CA SER A 45 -15.92 -6.42 4.75
C SER A 45 -14.40 -6.35 4.63
N ALA A 46 -13.72 -5.79 5.63
CA ALA A 46 -12.26 -5.78 5.70
C ALA A 46 -11.66 -7.19 5.57
N GLY A 47 -12.32 -8.21 6.13
CA GLY A 47 -11.93 -9.61 5.98
C GLY A 47 -11.92 -10.07 4.51
N ALA A 48 -12.98 -9.79 3.75
CA ALA A 48 -13.04 -10.14 2.34
C ALA A 48 -11.97 -9.40 1.49
N VAL A 49 -11.67 -8.14 1.82
CA VAL A 49 -10.58 -7.37 1.18
C VAL A 49 -9.20 -7.98 1.51
N LEU A 50 -8.99 -8.39 2.75
CA LEU A 50 -7.75 -9.06 3.18
C LEU A 50 -7.58 -10.43 2.52
N ASP A 51 -8.66 -11.20 2.36
CA ASP A 51 -8.64 -12.47 1.63
C ASP A 51 -8.27 -12.26 0.16
N PHE A 52 -8.92 -11.30 -0.52
CA PHE A 52 -8.58 -10.92 -1.88
C PHE A 52 -7.10 -10.53 -2.02
N SER A 53 -6.61 -9.68 -1.13
CA SER A 53 -5.20 -9.23 -1.10
C SER A 53 -4.25 -10.42 -0.90
N HIS A 54 -4.63 -11.37 -0.03
CA HIS A 54 -3.86 -12.58 0.22
C HIS A 54 -3.79 -13.49 -1.01
N TYR A 55 -4.92 -13.76 -1.68
CA TYR A 55 -4.96 -14.59 -2.89
C TYR A 55 -4.16 -13.97 -4.05
N CYS A 56 -4.28 -12.67 -4.25
CA CYS A 56 -3.46 -11.95 -5.24
C CYS A 56 -1.98 -12.04 -4.90
N ARG A 57 -1.59 -11.80 -3.64
CA ARG A 57 -0.18 -11.92 -3.19
C ARG A 57 0.36 -13.34 -3.40
N ALA A 58 -0.42 -14.37 -3.09
CA ALA A 58 -0.02 -15.76 -3.28
C ALA A 58 0.23 -16.08 -4.76
N THR A 59 -0.62 -15.57 -5.65
CA THR A 59 -0.48 -15.78 -7.11
C THR A 59 0.69 -14.97 -7.67
N ILE A 60 0.67 -13.64 -7.47
CA ILE A 60 1.66 -12.74 -8.06
C ILE A 60 3.04 -12.94 -7.44
N CYS A 61 3.17 -12.83 -6.12
CA CYS A 61 4.47 -12.80 -5.46
C CYS A 61 5.07 -14.21 -5.27
N SER A 62 4.25 -15.21 -4.94
CA SER A 62 4.77 -16.56 -4.66
C SER A 62 4.82 -17.46 -5.90
N GLN A 63 3.78 -17.48 -6.75
CA GLN A 63 3.76 -18.37 -7.92
C GLN A 63 4.47 -17.73 -9.11
N LEU A 64 4.20 -16.45 -9.40
CA LEU A 64 4.74 -15.76 -10.58
C LEU A 64 6.02 -14.96 -10.30
N GLN A 65 6.51 -14.95 -9.05
CA GLN A 65 7.71 -14.22 -8.62
C GLN A 65 7.64 -12.70 -8.92
N GLY A 66 6.44 -12.17 -9.04
CA GLY A 66 6.13 -10.78 -9.34
C GLY A 66 6.08 -9.89 -8.10
N ASN A 67 5.64 -8.64 -8.29
CA ASN A 67 5.46 -7.68 -7.20
C ASN A 67 4.02 -7.16 -7.14
N MET A 68 3.59 -6.77 -5.95
CA MET A 68 2.27 -6.22 -5.71
C MET A 68 2.39 -4.93 -4.90
N VAL A 69 1.73 -3.87 -5.36
CA VAL A 69 1.64 -2.58 -4.67
C VAL A 69 0.17 -2.27 -4.47
N MET A 70 -0.22 -1.93 -3.24
CA MET A 70 -1.60 -1.64 -2.88
C MET A 70 -1.63 -0.32 -2.12
N LEU A 71 -2.52 0.60 -2.54
CA LEU A 71 -2.78 1.84 -1.82
C LEU A 71 -4.07 1.69 -0.99
N VAL A 72 -4.00 2.20 0.23
CA VAL A 72 -5.09 2.28 1.20
C VAL A 72 -5.07 3.69 1.76
N ARG A 73 -6.23 4.34 1.84
CA ARG A 73 -6.33 5.63 2.52
C ARG A 73 -6.46 5.39 4.03
N CYS A 74 -5.59 6.04 4.80
CA CYS A 74 -5.76 6.14 6.24
C CYS A 74 -6.69 7.32 6.53
N SER A 75 -7.79 7.09 7.24
CA SER A 75 -8.57 8.15 7.89
C SER A 75 -7.68 8.83 8.94
N GLY A 76 -7.71 10.17 9.00
CA GLY A 76 -6.90 10.93 9.94
C GLY A 76 -7.38 10.78 11.39
N GLU A 77 -6.53 11.14 12.35
CA GLU A 77 -6.77 11.07 13.80
C GLU A 77 -7.95 11.94 14.30
N GLU A 78 -8.65 12.67 13.42
CA GLU A 78 -9.71 13.63 13.78
C GLU A 78 -11.14 13.05 13.72
N GLU A 79 -11.35 11.83 13.20
CA GLU A 79 -12.66 11.17 13.15
C GLU A 79 -12.77 10.02 14.16
N GLU A 80 -12.37 10.26 15.41
CA GLU A 80 -12.58 9.33 16.55
C GLU A 80 -13.95 9.55 17.22
N GLU A 81 -15.04 9.48 16.47
CA GLU A 81 -16.36 9.19 17.03
C GLU A 81 -17.04 8.14 16.14
N ASP A 82 -16.79 6.86 16.47
CA ASP A 82 -17.55 5.66 16.06
C ASP A 82 -17.47 5.15 14.59
N GLY A 83 -16.58 5.68 13.72
CA GLY A 83 -16.73 5.51 12.27
C GLY A 83 -16.04 4.32 11.54
N ASP A 84 -14.84 3.86 11.91
CA ASP A 84 -13.99 3.18 10.91
C ASP A 84 -13.16 1.97 11.40
N GLU A 85 -13.78 1.10 12.21
CA GLU A 85 -13.16 -0.17 12.64
C GLU A 85 -12.73 -1.06 11.46
N GLY A 86 -13.40 -0.91 10.30
CA GLY A 86 -13.07 -1.62 9.06
C GLY A 86 -11.74 -1.20 8.45
N SER A 87 -11.49 0.10 8.31
CA SER A 87 -10.24 0.62 7.75
C SER A 87 -9.05 0.32 8.63
N GLU A 88 -9.19 0.47 9.96
CA GLU A 88 -8.10 0.15 10.89
C GLU A 88 -7.70 -1.33 10.80
N ARG A 89 -8.70 -2.24 10.78
CA ARG A 89 -8.49 -3.67 10.60
C ARG A 89 -7.81 -3.98 9.26
N LEU A 90 -8.24 -3.32 8.19
CA LEU A 90 -7.65 -3.47 6.85
C LEU A 90 -6.18 -3.02 6.84
N LEU A 91 -5.88 -1.83 7.36
CA LEU A 91 -4.54 -1.26 7.43
C LEU A 91 -3.59 -2.15 8.24
N LYS A 92 -4.00 -2.59 9.43
CA LYS A 92 -3.23 -3.51 10.28
C LYS A 92 -2.99 -4.84 9.58
N GLY A 93 -4.03 -5.41 8.96
CA GLY A 93 -3.97 -6.67 8.25
C GLY A 93 -3.00 -6.63 7.06
N LEU A 94 -3.09 -5.59 6.22
CA LEU A 94 -2.19 -5.41 5.08
C LEU A 94 -0.75 -5.14 5.53
N THR A 95 -0.54 -4.30 6.55
CA THR A 95 0.79 -4.06 7.12
C THR A 95 1.45 -5.36 7.59
N HIS A 96 0.68 -6.29 8.17
CA HIS A 96 1.19 -7.60 8.56
C HIS A 96 1.57 -8.48 7.36
N GLN A 97 0.88 -8.35 6.23
CA GLN A 97 1.11 -9.13 5.01
C GLN A 97 2.22 -8.57 4.11
N CYS A 98 2.55 -7.28 4.24
CA CYS A 98 3.53 -6.59 3.42
C CYS A 98 4.98 -6.74 3.92
N THR A 99 5.94 -6.63 3.01
CA THR A 99 7.38 -6.56 3.32
C THR A 99 7.92 -5.13 3.35
N LEU A 100 7.17 -4.19 2.79
CA LEU A 100 7.46 -2.76 2.72
C LEU A 100 6.13 -2.00 2.87
N THR A 101 6.11 -1.02 3.77
CA THR A 101 5.02 -0.04 3.90
C THR A 101 5.59 1.35 3.65
N LEU A 102 4.86 2.13 2.86
CA LEU A 102 5.13 3.55 2.60
C LEU A 102 3.96 4.34 3.17
N HIS A 103 4.15 5.01 4.29
CA HIS A 103 3.12 5.84 4.90
C HIS A 103 3.36 7.30 4.53
N VAL A 104 2.49 7.86 3.69
CA VAL A 104 2.59 9.21 3.15
C VAL A 104 1.56 10.09 3.85
N GLN A 105 2.01 11.20 4.42
CA GLN A 105 1.14 12.17 5.10
C GLN A 105 1.62 13.60 4.87
N GLY A 106 0.73 14.56 5.14
CA GLY A 106 1.11 15.97 5.26
C GLY A 106 2.10 16.19 6.41
N LEU A 107 2.64 17.41 6.52
CA LEU A 107 3.45 17.76 7.68
C LEU A 107 2.56 17.89 8.92
N PRO A 108 2.92 17.30 10.06
CA PRO A 108 2.18 17.47 11.32
C PRO A 108 2.09 18.92 11.80
N THR A 109 3.02 19.77 11.33
CA THR A 109 3.08 21.20 11.64
C THR A 109 2.19 22.06 10.74
N GLY A 110 1.47 21.45 9.80
CA GLY A 110 0.68 22.15 8.79
C GLY A 110 1.48 22.52 7.53
N PHE A 111 0.91 23.44 6.73
CA PHE A 111 1.39 23.75 5.39
C PHE A 111 2.77 24.43 5.37
N CYS A 112 3.65 23.98 4.48
CA CYS A 112 4.90 24.64 4.14
C CYS A 112 5.05 24.71 2.61
N LYS A 113 5.46 25.88 2.10
CA LYS A 113 5.66 26.11 0.67
C LYS A 113 6.77 25.24 0.06
N ASP A 114 7.76 24.88 0.87
CA ASP A 114 8.95 24.18 0.39
C ASP A 114 9.02 22.71 0.81
N ILE A 115 8.13 22.28 1.70
CA ILE A 115 8.05 20.90 2.17
C ILE A 115 6.57 20.54 2.23
N HIS A 116 6.12 19.66 1.35
CA HIS A 116 4.69 19.35 1.22
C HIS A 116 4.22 18.25 2.16
N GLY A 117 5.14 17.39 2.61
CA GLY A 117 4.80 16.33 3.55
C GLY A 117 5.99 15.46 3.93
N GLN A 118 5.66 14.32 4.53
CA GLN A 118 6.63 13.31 4.92
C GLN A 118 6.19 11.91 4.50
N VAL A 119 7.16 11.04 4.23
CA VAL A 119 6.97 9.62 3.96
C VAL A 119 7.80 8.81 4.93
N GLU A 120 7.12 7.89 5.61
CA GLU A 120 7.74 6.89 6.48
C GLU A 120 7.86 5.57 5.72
N VAL A 121 9.09 5.06 5.65
CA VAL A 121 9.45 3.84 4.91
C VAL A 121 9.78 2.75 5.90
N CYS A 122 8.84 1.82 6.07
CA CYS A 122 8.95 0.70 6.99
C CYS A 122 9.23 -0.58 6.20
N ARG A 123 10.45 -1.12 6.29
CA ARG A 123 10.83 -2.39 5.65
C ARG A 123 10.97 -3.51 6.67
N ARG A 124 10.17 -4.56 6.49
CA ARG A 124 10.26 -5.79 7.28
C ARG A 124 11.33 -6.69 6.69
N ARG A 125 12.47 -6.84 7.38
CA ARG A 125 13.50 -7.81 7.01
C ARG A 125 13.34 -9.08 7.83
N ARG A 126 13.30 -10.23 7.16
CA ARG A 126 13.54 -11.53 7.79
C ARG A 126 15.03 -11.84 7.67
N ARG A 127 15.76 -11.83 8.78
CA ARG A 127 17.17 -12.28 8.84
C ARG A 127 17.29 -13.26 9.99
N GLY A 128 17.23 -14.56 9.70
CA GLY A 128 17.09 -15.60 10.73
C GLY A 128 15.71 -15.55 11.39
N ASP A 129 15.65 -15.93 12.67
CA ASP A 129 14.42 -15.99 13.48
C ASP A 129 14.03 -14.62 14.11
N VAL A 130 14.84 -13.58 13.89
CA VAL A 130 14.60 -12.24 14.46
C VAL A 130 14.08 -11.31 13.37
N GLN A 131 12.88 -10.77 13.59
CA GLN A 131 12.27 -9.77 12.73
C GLN A 131 12.88 -8.39 13.04
N HIS A 132 13.56 -7.79 12.06
CA HIS A 132 14.05 -6.40 12.17
C HIS A 132 13.21 -5.49 11.26
N ASN A 133 12.60 -4.46 11.86
CA ASN A 133 11.94 -3.39 11.12
C ASN A 133 12.93 -2.24 10.93
N GLN A 134 13.29 -1.96 9.67
CA GLN A 134 14.03 -0.73 9.36
C GLN A 134 13.03 0.36 9.02
N ASN A 135 12.97 1.39 9.85
CA ASN A 135 12.12 2.54 9.65
C ASN A 135 12.97 3.76 9.26
N LYS A 136 12.57 4.46 8.20
CA LYS A 136 13.20 5.70 7.76
C LYS A 136 12.14 6.75 7.44
N LEU A 137 12.31 7.94 8.01
CA LEU A 137 11.44 9.08 7.74
C LEU A 137 12.13 10.04 6.78
N PHE A 138 11.44 10.38 5.69
CA PHE A 138 11.87 11.38 4.71
C PHE A 138 10.83 12.49 4.60
N GLN A 139 11.27 13.69 4.27
CA GLN A 139 10.40 14.78 3.84
C GLN A 139 10.38 14.83 2.32
N TYR A 140 9.29 15.30 1.74
CA TYR A 140 9.16 15.41 0.29
C TYR A 140 8.64 16.78 -0.17
N LYS A 141 9.05 17.16 -1.38
CA LYS A 141 8.51 18.28 -2.14
C LYS A 141 8.05 17.75 -3.49
N VAL A 142 6.80 18.05 -3.84
CA VAL A 142 6.20 17.71 -5.13
C VAL A 142 6.48 18.85 -6.11
N HIS A 143 6.83 18.49 -7.34
CA HIS A 143 7.05 19.37 -8.47
C HIS A 143 6.14 18.95 -9.62
N ASP A 144 6.01 19.77 -10.65
CA ASP A 144 5.11 19.50 -11.80
C ASP A 144 5.35 18.14 -12.47
N LYS A 145 6.59 17.63 -12.46
CA LYS A 145 7.00 16.39 -13.13
C LYS A 145 7.55 15.31 -12.19
N GLY A 146 7.36 15.44 -10.89
CA GLY A 146 7.86 14.42 -9.95
C GLY A 146 7.93 14.89 -8.50
N ALA A 147 8.70 14.18 -7.69
CA ALA A 147 8.91 14.52 -6.29
C ALA A 147 10.38 14.34 -5.90
N SER A 148 10.87 15.21 -5.01
CA SER A 148 12.18 15.10 -4.39
C SER A 148 12.03 14.68 -2.93
N PHE A 149 12.84 13.74 -2.48
CA PHE A 149 12.87 13.23 -1.10
C PHE A 149 14.18 13.60 -0.42
N PHE A 150 14.12 14.01 0.84
CA PHE A 150 15.28 14.43 1.61
C PHE A 150 15.17 14.00 3.07
N ALA A 151 16.32 13.87 3.73
CA ALA A 151 16.35 13.59 5.17
C ALA A 151 15.80 14.79 5.94
N ARG A 152 15.15 14.53 7.07
CA ARG A 152 14.58 15.61 7.90
C ARG A 152 15.66 16.62 8.29
N GLY A 153 15.40 17.91 8.08
CA GLY A 153 16.35 18.99 8.38
C GLY A 153 17.42 19.25 7.31
N THR A 154 17.37 18.56 6.16
CA THR A 154 18.30 18.79 5.03
C THR A 154 17.67 19.54 3.85
N SER A 155 16.46 20.09 4.04
CA SER A 155 15.79 20.90 3.02
C SER A 155 16.51 22.23 2.81
N SER A 156 16.56 22.71 1.56
CA SER A 156 17.07 24.04 1.22
C SER A 156 16.23 25.19 1.80
N ALA A 157 15.08 24.90 2.40
CA ALA A 157 14.31 25.90 3.17
C ALA A 157 14.85 26.12 4.59
N VAL A 158 15.73 25.22 5.06
CA VAL A 158 16.34 25.25 6.40
C VAL A 158 17.84 25.59 6.33
N LEU A 159 18.45 25.53 5.14
CA LEU A 159 19.85 25.87 4.84
C LEU A 159 19.92 27.16 4.04
#